data_AF-A0A6M3L999-F1
#
_entry.id   AF-A0A6M3L999-F1
#
_cell.length_a   1.000
_cell.length_b   1.000
_cell.length_c   1.000
_cell.angle_alpha   90.00
_cell.angle_beta   90.00
_cell.angle_gamma   90.00
#
_symmetry.space_group_name_H-M   'P 1'
#
loop_
_entity.id
_entity.type
_entity.pdbx_description
1 polymer ?
#
loop_
_entity_poly.entity_id
_entity_poly.type
_entity_poly.pdbx_seq_one_letter_code
_entity_poly.pdbx_strand_id
1 'polypeptide(L)'
;MFSLSEETKNNLITSILQDTLSKPSNKTHPYFVVGKSYFFRNITFHLIGTIAAIDENGITLQAGTVSYVANSGRFMQSIDDGILNEVEPVKTSAYINLNALVDAFEWCHPLPRKQQ
;
A
#
# COMPACT_ATOMS: atom_id res chain seq x y z
N MET A 1 42.49 16.33 19.19
CA MET A 1 41.07 16.67 19.00
C MET A 1 40.95 17.28 17.61
N PHE A 2 40.39 16.56 16.63
CA PHE A 2 40.27 17.09 15.26
C PHE A 2 39.05 18.01 15.20
N SER A 3 39.27 19.32 15.03
CA SER A 3 38.19 20.26 14.73
C SER A 3 38.00 20.33 13.21
N LEU A 4 36.79 20.05 12.75
CA LEU A 4 36.41 20.29 11.37
C LEU A 4 36.47 21.80 11.06
N SER A 5 36.84 22.15 9.83
CA SER A 5 36.71 23.52 9.35
C SER A 5 35.24 23.93 9.33
N GLU A 6 34.99 25.23 9.48
CA GLU A 6 33.62 25.78 9.39
C GLU A 6 32.98 25.47 8.02
N GLU A 7 33.77 25.46 6.96
CA GLU A 7 33.32 25.06 5.63
C GLU A 7 32.82 23.61 5.59
N THR A 8 33.55 22.67 6.18
CA THR A 8 33.13 21.27 6.24
C THR A 8 31.87 21.08 7.08
N LYS A 9 31.74 21.82 8.19
CA LYS A 9 30.50 21.81 9.00
C LYS A 9 29.31 22.35 8.21
N ASN A 10 29.49 23.45 7.49
CA ASN A 10 28.43 24.07 6.69
C ASN A 10 27.99 23.16 5.52
N ASN A 11 28.93 22.48 4.88
CA ASN A 11 28.64 21.53 3.81
C ASN A 11 27.87 20.30 4.33
N LEU A 12 28.25 19.78 5.50
CA LEU A 12 27.52 18.69 6.18
C LEU A 12 26.10 19.10 6.56
N ILE A 13 25.93 20.28 7.15
CA ILE A 13 24.61 20.82 7.52
C ILE A 13 23.73 20.97 6.28
N THR A 14 24.29 21.53 5.19
CA THR A 14 23.55 21.73 3.93
C THR A 14 23.10 20.40 3.32
N SER A 15 23.98 19.39 3.32
CA SER A 15 23.66 18.04 2.83
C SER A 15 22.55 17.38 3.65
N ILE A 16 22.66 17.42 4.99
CA ILE A 16 21.64 16.86 5.90
C ILE A 16 20.30 17.57 5.71
N LEU A 17 20.31 18.90 5.57
CA LEU A 17 19.08 19.67 5.33
C LEU A 17 18.48 19.33 3.96
N GLN A 18 19.28 19.17 2.91
CA GLN A 18 18.79 18.76 1.59
C GLN A 18 18.17 17.36 1.62
N ASP A 19 18.77 16.38 2.29
CA ASP A 19 18.21 15.04 2.46
C ASP A 19 16.93 15.04 3.32
N THR A 20 16.90 15.86 4.36
CA THR A 20 15.73 15.95 5.25
C THR A 20 14.55 16.68 4.57
N LEU A 21 14.84 17.71 3.78
CA LEU A 21 13.82 18.52 3.11
C LEU A 21 13.37 17.94 1.76
N SER A 22 14.14 17.01 1.17
CA SER A 22 13.78 16.33 -0.09
C SER A 22 12.78 15.17 0.10
N LYS A 23 12.40 14.82 1.34
CA LYS A 23 11.24 13.96 1.63
C LYS A 23 10.09 14.80 2.18
N PRO A 24 9.30 15.38 1.26
CA PRO A 24 7.99 14.79 1.02
C PRO A 24 7.84 14.56 -0.48
N SER A 25 8.17 13.36 -0.94
CA SER A 25 7.82 12.99 -2.29
C SER A 25 6.31 12.75 -2.30
N ASN A 26 5.54 13.77 -2.69
CA ASN A 26 4.15 13.61 -3.11
C ASN A 26 4.15 12.88 -4.47
N LYS A 27 4.86 11.75 -4.53
CA LYS A 27 5.00 10.89 -5.70
C LYS A 27 3.65 10.21 -5.85
N THR A 28 2.87 10.73 -6.78
CA THR A 28 1.76 9.99 -7.36
C THR A 28 2.33 8.65 -7.86
N HIS A 29 1.87 7.54 -7.29
CA HIS A 29 2.27 6.22 -7.76
C HIS A 29 1.56 5.95 -9.09
N PRO A 30 2.24 5.43 -10.14
CA PRO A 30 1.66 5.32 -11.47
C PRO A 30 0.42 4.41 -11.54
N TYR A 31 0.30 3.45 -10.61
CA TYR A 31 -0.78 2.46 -10.60
C TYR A 31 -1.77 2.62 -9.45
N PHE A 32 -1.40 3.36 -8.39
CA PHE A 32 -2.11 3.34 -7.11
C PHE A 32 -2.41 4.75 -6.60
N VAL A 33 -3.61 4.93 -6.06
CA VAL A 33 -4.07 6.22 -5.53
C VAL A 33 -4.47 6.04 -4.07
N VAL A 34 -3.90 6.86 -3.18
CA VAL A 34 -4.30 6.92 -1.76
C VAL A 34 -5.79 7.27 -1.67
N GLY A 35 -6.52 6.57 -0.80
CA GLY A 35 -7.97 6.71 -0.63
C GLY A 35 -8.82 5.84 -1.56
N LYS A 36 -8.24 5.21 -2.59
CA LYS A 36 -8.94 4.21 -3.41
C LYS A 36 -8.79 2.80 -2.85
N SER A 37 -9.77 1.94 -3.16
CA SER A 37 -9.75 0.52 -2.81
C SER A 37 -9.26 -0.33 -3.98
N TYR A 38 -8.54 -1.39 -3.68
CA TYR A 38 -7.98 -2.31 -4.67
C TYR A 38 -8.09 -3.76 -4.23
N PHE A 39 -8.16 -4.66 -5.20
CA PHE A 39 -8.02 -6.11 -5.07
C PHE A 39 -6.58 -6.49 -5.42
N PHE A 40 -5.81 -6.92 -4.43
CA PHE A 40 -4.40 -7.28 -4.55
C PHE A 40 -4.24 -8.79 -4.58
N ARG A 41 -3.60 -9.33 -5.63
CA ARG A 41 -3.37 -10.77 -5.76
C ARG A 41 -1.97 -11.15 -5.30
N ASN A 42 -1.92 -12.02 -4.30
CA ASN A 42 -0.72 -12.77 -3.95
C ASN A 42 -0.86 -14.22 -4.47
N ILE A 43 0.18 -15.03 -4.29
CA ILE A 43 0.23 -16.38 -4.87
C ILE A 43 -0.93 -17.28 -4.40
N THR A 44 -1.28 -17.23 -3.11
CA THR A 44 -2.26 -18.16 -2.50
C THR A 44 -3.50 -17.49 -1.93
N PHE A 45 -3.59 -16.16 -1.96
CA PHE A 45 -4.71 -15.41 -1.39
C PHE A 45 -4.76 -14.00 -1.98
N HIS A 46 -5.80 -13.27 -1.59
CA HIS A 46 -5.97 -11.88 -1.99
C HIS A 46 -6.22 -10.97 -0.78
N LEU A 47 -5.89 -9.70 -0.94
CA LEU A 47 -6.28 -8.65 0.00
C LEU A 47 -7.16 -7.64 -0.73
N ILE A 48 -8.21 -7.19 -0.06
CA ILE A 48 -9.00 -6.04 -0.50
C ILE A 48 -8.92 -4.98 0.59
N GLY A 49 -8.70 -3.73 0.22
CA GLY A 49 -8.75 -2.62 1.17
C GLY A 49 -8.44 -1.28 0.54
N THR A 50 -8.64 -0.23 1.32
CA THR A 50 -8.37 1.16 0.92
C THR A 50 -6.92 1.52 1.21
N ILE A 51 -6.22 2.12 0.25
CA ILE A 51 -4.84 2.56 0.42
C ILE A 51 -4.80 3.77 1.36
N ALA A 52 -4.05 3.67 2.45
CA ALA A 52 -3.76 4.77 3.36
C ALA A 52 -2.45 5.49 3.03
N ALA A 53 -1.43 4.76 2.57
CA ALA A 53 -0.14 5.31 2.21
C ALA A 53 0.56 4.42 1.18
N ILE A 54 1.45 5.02 0.39
CA ILE A 54 2.29 4.33 -0.59
C ILE A 54 3.73 4.79 -0.34
N ASP A 55 4.61 3.83 -0.13
CA ASP A 55 6.04 4.05 0.07
C ASP A 55 6.82 3.39 -1.08
N GLU A 56 8.14 3.57 -1.11
CA GLU A 56 9.01 3.06 -2.18
C GLU A 56 8.90 1.55 -2.42
N ASN A 57 8.62 0.77 -1.36
CA ASN A 57 8.62 -0.69 -1.41
C ASN A 57 7.26 -1.32 -1.07
N GLY A 58 6.23 -0.52 -0.79
CA GLY A 58 5.01 -1.08 -0.23
C GLY A 58 3.80 -0.17 -0.19
N ILE A 59 2.68 -0.79 0.16
CA ILE A 59 1.38 -0.15 0.31
C ILE A 59 0.88 -0.43 1.72
N THR A 60 0.39 0.61 2.39
CA THR A 60 -0.35 0.47 3.65
C THR A 60 -1.84 0.55 3.36
N LEU A 61 -2.61 -0.45 3.81
CA LEU A 61 -4.06 -0.44 3.77
C LEU A 61 -4.64 0.09 5.09
N GLN A 62 -5.69 0.89 4.98
CA GLN A 62 -6.36 1.54 6.10
C GLN A 62 -7.05 0.52 7.02
N ALA A 63 -6.77 0.63 8.32
CA ALA A 63 -7.47 -0.14 9.35
C ALA A 63 -9.00 -0.05 9.20
N GLY A 64 -9.68 -1.18 9.41
CA GLY A 64 -11.14 -1.29 9.26
C GLY A 64 -11.64 -1.42 7.83
N THR A 65 -10.78 -1.29 6.82
CA THR A 65 -11.14 -1.49 5.39
C THR A 65 -10.67 -2.84 4.84
N VAL A 66 -9.73 -3.49 5.51
CA VAL A 66 -9.00 -4.64 4.99
C VAL A 66 -9.78 -5.94 5.13
N SER A 67 -9.88 -6.71 4.05
CA SER A 67 -10.41 -8.08 4.07
C SER A 67 -9.41 -9.03 3.43
N TYR A 68 -9.13 -10.13 4.12
CA TYR A 68 -8.42 -11.28 3.58
C TYR A 68 -9.41 -12.12 2.76
N VAL A 69 -9.00 -12.55 1.58
CA VAL A 69 -9.84 -13.36 0.68
C VAL A 69 -9.06 -14.61 0.29
N ALA A 70 -9.36 -15.72 0.95
CA ALA A 70 -8.72 -17.00 0.68
C ALA A 70 -9.12 -17.54 -0.71
N ASN A 71 -10.38 -17.31 -1.09
CA ASN A 71 -10.97 -17.80 -2.33
C ASN A 71 -11.88 -16.74 -2.94
N SER A 72 -11.49 -16.22 -4.10
CA SER A 72 -12.29 -15.25 -4.85
C SER A 72 -13.37 -15.91 -5.72
N GLY A 73 -13.29 -17.23 -5.93
CA GLY A 73 -14.18 -17.93 -6.85
C GLY A 73 -13.76 -17.71 -8.30
N ARG A 74 -14.70 -17.34 -9.18
CA ARG A 74 -14.38 -17.05 -10.58
C ARG A 74 -13.87 -15.62 -10.68
N PHE A 75 -12.59 -15.49 -11.04
CA PHE A 75 -11.90 -14.20 -11.04
C PHE A 75 -12.65 -13.06 -11.75
N MET A 76 -13.22 -13.32 -12.95
CA MET A 76 -14.01 -12.32 -13.67
C MET A 76 -15.22 -11.85 -12.84
N GLN A 77 -15.96 -12.77 -12.22
CA GLN A 77 -17.11 -12.41 -11.37
C GLN A 77 -16.68 -11.65 -10.11
N SER A 78 -15.48 -11.93 -9.58
CA SER A 78 -14.93 -11.15 -8.47
C SER A 78 -14.68 -9.71 -8.86
N ILE A 79 -14.02 -9.48 -10.00
CA ILE A 79 -13.63 -8.13 -10.43
C ILE A 79 -14.81 -7.36 -11.01
N ASP A 80 -15.61 -7.97 -11.88
CA ASP A 80 -16.67 -7.29 -12.60
C ASP A 80 -17.97 -7.19 -11.77
N ASP A 81 -18.31 -8.25 -11.00
CA ASP A 81 -19.57 -8.34 -10.24
C ASP A 81 -19.41 -8.21 -8.71
N GLY A 82 -18.17 -8.19 -8.19
CA GLY A 82 -17.90 -8.09 -6.76
C GLY A 82 -18.17 -9.36 -5.95
N ILE A 83 -18.31 -10.52 -6.61
CA ILE A 83 -18.69 -11.79 -5.98
C ILE A 83 -17.44 -12.53 -5.48
N LEU A 84 -17.42 -12.88 -4.18
CA LEU A 84 -16.31 -13.56 -3.50
C LEU A 84 -16.82 -14.79 -2.73
N ASN A 85 -15.97 -15.80 -2.54
CA ASN A 85 -16.37 -17.04 -1.85
C ASN A 85 -15.97 -17.06 -0.37
N GLU A 86 -14.68 -16.90 -0.07
CA GLU A 86 -14.15 -16.99 1.31
C GLU A 86 -13.51 -15.67 1.72
N VAL A 87 -14.16 -14.94 2.62
CA VAL A 87 -13.79 -13.58 3.03
C VAL A 87 -13.66 -13.49 4.55
N GLU A 88 -12.55 -12.93 5.01
CA GLU A 88 -12.27 -12.64 6.41
C GLU A 88 -11.94 -11.15 6.60
N PRO A 89 -12.94 -10.33 7.00
CA PRO A 89 -12.72 -8.91 7.30
C PRO A 89 -11.83 -8.75 8.54
N VAL A 90 -10.72 -8.01 8.42
CA VAL A 90 -9.84 -7.68 9.55
C VAL A 90 -10.02 -6.22 9.97
N LYS A 91 -9.75 -5.94 11.25
CA LYS A 91 -9.89 -4.60 11.84
C LYS A 91 -8.59 -3.78 11.80
N THR A 92 -7.46 -4.45 11.63
CA THR A 92 -6.13 -3.82 11.62
C THR A 92 -5.76 -3.33 10.22
N SER A 93 -4.71 -2.50 10.14
CA SER A 93 -4.04 -2.18 8.89
C SER A 93 -3.31 -3.41 8.33
N ALA A 94 -3.13 -3.46 7.02
CA ALA A 94 -2.28 -4.45 6.36
C ALA A 94 -1.20 -3.74 5.54
N TYR A 95 -0.09 -4.43 5.33
CA TYR A 95 1.08 -3.92 4.62
C TYR A 95 1.42 -4.89 3.50
N ILE A 96 1.56 -4.36 2.29
CA ILE A 96 1.85 -5.15 1.09
C ILE A 96 3.23 -4.79 0.60
N ASN A 97 4.09 -5.78 0.43
CA ASN A 97 5.37 -5.64 -0.26
C ASN A 97 5.12 -5.71 -1.77
N LEU A 98 5.49 -4.65 -2.50
CA LEU A 98 5.28 -4.56 -3.95
C LEU A 98 6.02 -5.65 -4.73
N ASN A 99 7.13 -6.17 -4.21
CA ASN A 99 7.91 -7.24 -4.86
C ASN A 99 7.28 -8.64 -4.71
N ALA A 100 6.28 -8.79 -3.84
CA ALA A 100 5.56 -10.05 -3.64
C ALA A 100 4.18 -10.07 -4.32
N LEU A 101 3.76 -8.94 -4.89
CA LEU A 101 2.47 -8.79 -5.54
C LEU A 101 2.51 -9.41 -6.94
N VAL A 102 1.49 -10.19 -7.28
CA VAL A 102 1.33 -10.73 -8.64
C VAL A 102 0.76 -9.64 -9.55
N ASP A 103 -0.38 -9.06 -9.15
CA ASP A 103 -1.03 -7.91 -9.80
C ASP A 103 -2.08 -7.29 -8.87
N ALA A 104 -2.74 -6.22 -9.34
CA ALA A 104 -3.84 -5.58 -8.64
C ALA A 104 -4.87 -4.98 -9.60
N PHE A 105 -6.11 -4.90 -9.12
CA PHE A 105 -7.26 -4.32 -9.83
C PHE A 105 -7.92 -3.29 -8.93
N GLU A 106 -8.43 -2.19 -9.50
CA GLU A 106 -9.25 -1.25 -8.71
C GLU A 106 -10.52 -1.98 -8.23
N TRP A 107 -10.84 -1.84 -6.94
CA TRP A 107 -12.04 -2.45 -6.37
C TRP A 107 -13.17 -1.41 -6.37
N CYS A 108 -14.03 -1.49 -7.38
CA CYS A 108 -15.14 -0.55 -7.59
C CYS A 108 -16.44 -0.93 -6.87
N HIS A 109 -16.41 -1.97 -6.04
CA HIS A 109 -17.55 -2.50 -5.29
C HIS A 109 -17.48 -2.09 -3.82
N PRO A 110 -18.56 -2.24 -3.03
CA PRO A 110 -18.47 -2.09 -1.59
C PRO A 110 -17.38 -2.99 -0.98
N LEU A 111 -16.69 -2.50 0.05
CA LEU A 111 -15.71 -3.31 0.76
C LEU A 111 -16.39 -4.56 1.36
N PRO A 112 -15.82 -5.76 1.18
CA PRO A 112 -16.46 -6.99 1.64
C PRO A 112 -16.22 -7.13 3.15
N ARG A 113 -17.14 -6.59 3.95
CA ARG A 113 -17.01 -6.49 5.43
C ARG A 113 -17.76 -7.57 6.21
N LYS A 114 -18.35 -8.55 5.53
CA LYS A 114 -19.03 -9.69 6.13
C LYS A 114 -18.18 -10.96 5.95
N GLN A 115 -18.02 -11.73 7.02
CA GLN A 115 -17.39 -13.05 6.94
C GLN A 115 -18.33 -14.01 6.19
N GLN A 116 -17.78 -14.72 5.21
CA GLN A 116 -18.46 -15.76 4.43
C GLN A 116 -17.46 -16.78 3.92
#